data_AF-A0A2G1X2J4-F1
#
_entry.id   AF-A0A2G1X2J4-F1
#
_cell.length_a   1.000
_cell.length_b   1.000
_cell.length_c   1.000
_cell.angle_alpha   90.00
_cell.angle_beta   90.00
_cell.angle_gamma   90.00
#
_symmetry.space_group_name_H-M   'P 1'
#
loop_
_entity.id
_entity.type
_entity.pdbx_description
1 polymer ?
#
loop_
_entity_poly.entity_id
_entity_poly.type
_entity_poly.pdbx_seq_one_letter_code
_entity_poly.pdbx_strand_id
1 'polypeptide(L)'
;WLVLGAAYFLLLLFLIGVFDLFVSLYRLLVAGNFTDPAEVVELLDSVLLLLIIVEVHRTLVAYARGKPVLRIVVSAAIIAVSRRVISFRLEDYDGGNEALLAAAALGVLILTLTLGYFMLDRVNVPGRLEL
;
A
#
# COMPACT_ATOMS: atom_id res chain seq x y z
N TRP A 1 6.97 9.58 -23.35
CA TRP A 1 7.59 8.25 -23.50
C TRP A 1 7.88 7.57 -22.15
N LEU A 2 8.64 8.18 -21.22
CA LEU A 2 8.93 7.58 -19.89
C LEU A 2 7.68 7.19 -19.08
N VAL A 3 6.69 8.08 -18.99
CA VAL A 3 5.42 7.83 -18.27
C VAL A 3 4.67 6.62 -18.83
N LEU A 4 4.63 6.48 -20.17
CA LEU A 4 3.94 5.38 -20.83
C LEU A 4 4.66 4.05 -20.56
N GLY A 5 5.99 4.04 -20.62
CA GLY A 5 6.81 2.88 -20.26
C GLY A 5 6.61 2.45 -18.80
N ALA A 6 6.62 3.40 -17.87
CA ALA A 6 6.34 3.14 -16.46
C ALA A 6 4.92 2.58 -16.25
N ALA A 7 3.92 3.10 -16.96
CA ALA A 7 2.55 2.59 -16.88
C ALA A 7 2.43 1.15 -17.39
N TYR A 8 3.08 0.80 -18.51
CA TYR A 8 3.11 -0.58 -19.02
C TYR A 8 3.86 -1.51 -18.07
N PHE A 9 4.96 -1.07 -17.48
CA PHE A 9 5.70 -1.85 -16.49
C PHE A 9 4.83 -2.14 -15.26
N LEU A 10 4.13 -1.14 -14.72
CA LEU A 10 3.19 -1.35 -13.61
C LEU A 10 2.03 -2.28 -13.99
N LEU A 11 1.50 -2.17 -15.21
CA LEU A 11 0.46 -3.08 -15.70
C LEU A 11 0.96 -4.52 -15.74
N LEU A 12 2.19 -4.74 -16.19
CA LEU A 12 2.82 -6.06 -16.21
C LEU A 12 3.00 -6.62 -14.79
N LEU A 13 3.53 -5.81 -13.87
CA LEU A 13 3.66 -6.20 -12.46
C LEU A 13 2.31 -6.52 -11.82
N PHE A 14 1.28 -5.72 -12.13
CA PHE A 14 -0.07 -5.97 -11.66
C PHE A 14 -0.60 -7.31 -12.17
N LEU A 15 -0.39 -7.63 -13.46
CA LEU A 15 -0.82 -8.91 -14.03
C LEU A 15 -0.12 -10.09 -13.36
N ILE A 16 1.18 -9.98 -13.11
CA ILE A 16 1.97 -11.00 -12.40
C ILE A 16 1.42 -11.20 -10.98
N GLY A 17 1.17 -10.11 -10.24
CA GLY A 17 0.63 -10.21 -8.89
C GLY A 17 -0.79 -10.77 -8.84
N VAL A 18 -1.64 -10.46 -9.83
CA VAL A 18 -2.99 -11.03 -9.94
C VAL A 18 -2.91 -12.53 -10.19
N PHE A 19 -2.00 -12.95 -11.06
CA PHE A 19 -1.76 -14.38 -11.29
C PHE A 19 -1.28 -15.09 -10.02
N ASP A 20 -0.32 -14.50 -9.30
CA ASP A 20 0.16 -15.02 -8.03
C ASP A 20 -0.95 -15.15 -6.99
N LEU A 21 -1.82 -14.13 -6.88
CA LEU A 21 -2.99 -14.15 -6.00
C LEU A 21 -3.93 -15.33 -6.33
N PHE A 22 -4.22 -15.56 -7.61
CA PHE A 22 -5.06 -16.69 -8.02
C PHE A 22 -4.42 -18.03 -7.69
N VAL A 23 -3.11 -18.16 -7.90
CA VAL A 23 -2.37 -19.37 -7.56
C VAL A 23 -2.38 -19.61 -6.05
N SER A 24 -2.17 -18.58 -5.23
CA SER A 24 -2.23 -18.68 -3.77
C SER A 24 -3.63 -19.08 -3.30
N LEU A 25 -4.67 -18.40 -3.80
CA LEU A 25 -6.07 -18.73 -3.50
C LEU A 25 -6.42 -20.18 -3.88
N TYR A 26 -5.96 -20.65 -5.04
CA TYR A 26 -6.17 -22.03 -5.47
C TYR A 26 -5.50 -23.03 -4.52
N ARG A 27 -4.28 -22.76 -4.06
CA ARG A 27 -3.57 -23.61 -3.08
C ARG A 27 -4.34 -23.69 -1.76
N LEU A 28 -4.81 -22.56 -1.22
CA LEU A 28 -5.63 -22.54 0.00
C LEU A 28 -6.90 -23.38 -0.17
N LEU A 29 -7.59 -23.25 -1.31
CA LEU A 29 -8.82 -23.97 -1.59
C LEU A 29 -8.59 -25.49 -1.63
N VAL A 30 -7.53 -25.94 -2.31
CA VAL A 30 -7.17 -27.36 -2.40
C VAL A 30 -6.68 -27.90 -1.06
N ALA A 31 -5.96 -27.10 -0.27
CA ALA A 31 -5.47 -27.49 1.05
C ALA A 31 -6.59 -27.56 2.11
N GLY A 32 -7.70 -26.84 1.91
CA GLY A 32 -8.81 -26.78 2.88
C GLY A 32 -8.56 -25.83 4.05
N ASN A 33 -7.50 -25.01 4.01
CA ASN A 33 -7.07 -24.13 5.10
C ASN A 33 -7.66 -22.70 5.01
N PHE A 34 -8.75 -22.50 4.27
CA PHE A 34 -9.37 -21.18 4.04
C PHE A 34 -9.88 -20.48 5.30
N THR A 35 -9.98 -21.20 6.42
CA THR A 35 -10.39 -20.68 7.73
C THR A 35 -9.21 -20.40 8.67
N ASP A 36 -7.98 -20.73 8.27
CA ASP A 36 -6.79 -20.43 9.07
C ASP A 36 -6.47 -18.93 8.99
N PRO A 37 -6.45 -18.19 10.13
CA PRO A 37 -6.14 -16.78 10.14
C PRO A 37 -4.77 -16.43 9.54
N ALA A 38 -3.77 -17.29 9.68
CA ALA A 38 -2.43 -17.03 9.17
C ALA A 38 -2.41 -16.99 7.63
N GLU A 39 -3.03 -18.00 7.01
CA GLU A 39 -3.15 -18.11 5.55
C GLU A 39 -3.98 -16.97 4.95
N VAL A 40 -5.04 -16.53 5.66
CA VAL A 40 -5.87 -15.38 5.24
C VAL A 40 -5.08 -14.07 5.28
N VAL A 41 -4.22 -13.87 6.28
CA VAL A 41 -3.35 -12.68 6.37
C VAL A 41 -2.31 -12.67 5.25
N GLU A 42 -1.74 -13.82 4.91
CA GLU A 42 -0.80 -13.94 3.79
C GLU A 42 -1.48 -13.61 2.45
N LEU A 43 -2.70 -14.11 2.24
CA LEU A 43 -3.49 -13.77 1.05
C LEU A 43 -3.82 -12.28 0.98
N LEU A 44 -4.18 -11.69 2.12
CA LEU A 44 -4.43 -10.25 2.23
C LEU A 44 -3.18 -9.44 1.88
N ASP A 45 -2.00 -9.91 2.26
CA ASP A 45 -0.74 -9.26 1.92
C ASP A 45 -0.51 -9.16 0.40
N SER A 46 -0.84 -10.21 -0.35
CA SER A 46 -0.80 -10.18 -1.83
C SER A 46 -1.83 -9.22 -2.42
N VAL A 47 -3.07 -9.20 -1.89
CA VAL A 47 -4.11 -8.25 -2.33
C VAL A 47 -3.70 -6.80 -2.04
N LEU A 48 -3.17 -6.53 -0.85
CA LEU A 48 -2.73 -5.19 -0.46
C LEU A 48 -1.53 -4.73 -1.29
N LEU A 49 -0.61 -5.63 -1.66
CA LEU A 49 0.47 -5.33 -2.61
C LEU A 49 -0.09 -4.93 -3.98
N LEU A 50 -1.09 -5.63 -4.49
CA LEU A 50 -1.77 -5.27 -5.74
C LEU A 50 -2.42 -3.89 -5.68
N LEU A 51 -3.06 -3.57 -4.56
CA LEU A 51 -3.65 -2.24 -4.32
C LEU A 51 -2.58 -1.14 -4.33
N ILE A 52 -1.39 -1.40 -3.76
CA ILE A 52 -0.26 -0.46 -3.84
C ILE A 52 0.13 -0.19 -5.30
N ILE A 53 0.21 -1.23 -6.14
CA ILE A 53 0.53 -1.07 -7.57
C ILE A 53 -0.52 -0.18 -8.27
N VAL A 54 -1.81 -0.39 -7.99
CA VAL A 54 -2.89 0.45 -8.54
C VAL A 54 -2.76 1.91 -8.11
N GLU A 55 -2.40 2.16 -6.86
CA GLU A 55 -2.25 3.53 -6.36
C GLU A 55 -1.03 4.24 -6.96
N VAL A 56 0.09 3.51 -7.14
CA VAL A 56 1.26 4.03 -7.87
C VAL A 56 0.90 4.33 -9.33
N HIS A 57 0.13 3.47 -9.98
CA HIS A 57 -0.37 3.73 -11.33
C HIS A 57 -1.22 5.02 -11.38
N ARG A 58 -2.14 5.19 -10.42
CA ARG A 58 -2.95 6.41 -10.29
C ARG A 58 -2.08 7.66 -10.12
N THR A 59 -1.01 7.55 -9.34
CA THR A 59 -0.03 8.64 -9.15
C THR A 59 0.67 9.00 -10.45
N LEU A 60 1.13 8.01 -11.22
CA LEU A 60 1.75 8.24 -12.53
C LEU A 60 0.79 8.91 -13.51
N VAL A 61 -0.46 8.45 -13.56
CA VAL A 61 -1.47 9.02 -14.46
C VAL A 61 -1.87 10.43 -14.01
N ALA A 62 -1.88 10.72 -12.70
CA ALA A 62 -2.11 12.07 -12.20
C ALA A 62 -0.96 13.02 -12.58
N TYR A 63 0.29 12.56 -12.45
CA TYR A 63 1.48 13.28 -12.88
C TYR A 63 1.43 13.61 -14.38
N ALA A 64 1.08 12.62 -15.20
CA ALA A 64 0.92 12.78 -16.65
C ALA A 64 -0.14 13.81 -17.04
N ARG A 65 -1.18 13.97 -16.22
CA ARG A 65 -2.29 14.92 -16.42
C ARG A 65 -2.06 16.27 -15.73
N GLY A 66 -0.88 16.52 -15.17
CA GLY A 66 -0.58 17.76 -14.45
C GLY A 66 -1.42 17.98 -13.19
N LYS A 67 -2.04 16.93 -12.64
CA LYS A 67 -2.86 17.02 -11.42
C LYS A 67 -1.96 17.00 -10.18
N PRO A 68 -2.39 17.63 -9.07
CA PRO A 68 -1.63 17.59 -7.82
C PRO A 68 -1.41 16.14 -7.34
N VAL A 69 -0.14 15.69 -7.30
CA VAL A 69 0.23 14.32 -6.91
C VAL A 69 0.46 14.15 -5.40
N LEU A 70 0.77 15.23 -4.69
CA LEU A 70 1.13 15.21 -3.26
C LEU A 70 0.05 14.53 -2.40
N ARG A 71 -1.22 14.91 -2.59
CA ARG A 71 -2.34 14.31 -1.86
C ARG A 71 -2.47 12.81 -2.13
N ILE A 72 -2.29 12.39 -3.39
CA ILE A 72 -2.35 10.98 -3.80
C ILE A 72 -1.21 10.19 -3.14
N VAL A 73 0.01 10.71 -3.20
CA VAL A 73 1.21 10.05 -2.67
C VAL A 73 1.14 9.89 -1.15
N VAL A 74 0.70 10.93 -0.42
CA VAL A 74 0.58 10.83 1.05
C VAL A 74 -0.53 9.88 1.47
N SER A 75 -1.68 9.90 0.79
CA SER A 75 -2.72 8.89 1.02
C SER A 75 -2.21 7.46 0.73
N ALA A 76 -1.45 7.27 -0.36
CA ALA A 76 -0.83 6.00 -0.69
C ALA A 76 0.17 5.54 0.38
N ALA A 77 0.98 6.46 0.91
CA ALA A 77 1.94 6.17 1.98
C ALA A 77 1.23 5.72 3.27
N ILE A 78 0.12 6.37 3.63
CA ILE A 78 -0.70 5.95 4.77
C ILE A 78 -1.20 4.51 4.54
N ILE A 79 -1.79 4.22 3.39
CA ILE A 79 -2.29 2.87 3.06
C ILE A 79 -1.15 1.83 3.14
N ALA A 80 0.02 2.15 2.60
CA ALA A 80 1.18 1.25 2.64
C ALA A 80 1.67 0.96 4.06
N VAL A 81 1.67 1.94 4.96
CA VAL A 81 2.03 1.70 6.36
C VAL A 81 0.90 1.00 7.12
N SER A 82 -0.36 1.35 6.86
CA SER A 82 -1.52 0.64 7.40
C SER A 82 -1.51 -0.84 7.04
N ARG A 83 -1.13 -1.21 5.81
CA ARG A 83 -0.90 -2.60 5.41
C ARG A 83 0.04 -3.30 6.37
N ARG A 84 1.19 -2.68 6.70
CA ARG A 84 2.18 -3.30 7.59
C ARG A 84 1.65 -3.52 9.01
N VAL A 85 0.70 -2.69 9.45
CA VAL A 85 0.01 -2.87 10.74
C VAL A 85 -1.01 -3.99 10.68
N ILE A 86 -1.75 -4.12 9.57
CA ILE A 86 -2.72 -5.22 9.40
C ILE A 86 -2.02 -6.57 9.37
N SER A 87 -0.85 -6.66 8.73
CA SER A 87 -0.04 -7.89 8.64
C SER A 87 0.90 -8.07 9.84
N PHE A 88 0.75 -7.30 10.92
CA PHE A 88 1.63 -7.40 12.08
C PHE A 88 1.31 -8.63 12.93
N ARG A 89 2.28 -9.53 13.09
CA ARG A 89 2.15 -10.74 13.90
C ARG A 89 3.26 -10.80 14.94
N LEU A 90 2.92 -11.15 16.19
CA LEU A 90 3.89 -11.22 17.28
C LEU A 90 4.91 -12.34 17.09
N GLU A 91 4.53 -13.40 16.39
CA GLU A 91 5.33 -14.59 16.13
C GLU A 91 6.45 -14.38 15.11
N ASP A 92 6.46 -13.26 14.39
CA ASP A 92 7.51 -12.89 13.44
C ASP A 92 8.71 -12.19 14.14
N TYR A 93 8.69 -12.05 15.48
CA TYR A 93 9.70 -11.34 16.27
C TYR A 93 10.32 -12.24 17.33
N ASP A 94 11.63 -12.12 17.55
CA ASP A 94 12.40 -13.01 18.45
C ASP A 94 12.06 -12.79 19.94
N GLY A 95 11.38 -11.69 20.28
CA GLY A 95 10.90 -11.44 21.64
C GLY A 95 9.93 -10.28 21.77
N GLY A 96 9.21 -10.25 22.90
CA GLY A 96 8.17 -9.25 23.17
C GLY A 96 8.68 -7.80 23.16
N ASN A 97 9.93 -7.56 23.53
CA ASN A 97 10.52 -6.22 23.48
C ASN A 97 10.77 -5.73 22.05
N GLU A 98 11.18 -6.63 21.15
CA GLU A 98 11.37 -6.30 19.74
C GLU A 98 10.02 -6.04 19.06
N ALA A 99 9.02 -6.90 19.31
CA ALA A 99 7.66 -6.70 18.84
C ALA A 99 7.07 -5.36 19.33
N LEU A 100 7.29 -5.01 20.60
CA LEU A 100 6.84 -3.73 21.17
C LEU A 100 7.52 -2.53 20.46
N LEU A 101 8.83 -2.61 20.22
CA LEU A 101 9.56 -1.55 19.53
C LEU A 101 9.06 -1.40 18.08
N ALA A 102 8.84 -2.51 17.38
CA ALA A 102 8.30 -2.51 16.03
C ALA A 102 6.88 -1.92 15.97
N ALA A 103 6.00 -2.32 16.89
CA ALA A 103 4.65 -1.76 17.01
C ALA A 103 4.68 -0.26 17.31
N ALA A 104 5.55 0.18 18.22
CA ALA A 104 5.73 1.60 18.54
C ALA A 104 6.24 2.39 17.32
N ALA A 105 7.20 1.86 16.57
CA ALA A 105 7.72 2.48 15.35
C ALA A 105 6.62 2.62 14.28
N LEU A 106 5.81 1.58 14.07
CA LEU A 106 4.65 1.63 13.16
C LEU A 106 3.61 2.66 13.63
N GLY A 107 3.35 2.74 14.93
CA GLY A 107 2.46 3.75 15.52
C GLY A 107 2.95 5.18 15.26
N VAL A 108 4.25 5.44 15.47
CA VAL A 108 4.87 6.73 15.17
C VAL A 108 4.77 7.06 13.68
N LEU A 109 5.07 6.11 12.78
CA LEU A 109 4.98 6.31 11.33
C LEU A 109 3.57 6.68 10.89
N ILE A 110 2.55 5.97 11.36
CA ILE A 110 1.14 6.28 11.05
C ILE A 110 0.78 7.67 11.57
N LEU A 111 1.18 8.01 12.80
CA LEU A 111 0.90 9.32 13.38
C LEU A 111 1.56 10.43 12.56
N THR A 112 2.84 10.29 12.20
CA THR A 112 3.57 11.25 11.37
C THR A 112 2.92 11.44 10.00
N LEU A 113 2.54 10.35 9.33
CA LEU A 113 1.89 10.42 8.01
C LEU A 113 0.49 11.05 8.10
N THR A 114 -0.28 10.70 9.13
CA THR A 114 -1.62 11.27 9.36
C THR A 114 -1.54 12.76 9.66
N LEU A 115 -0.56 13.19 10.47
CA LEU A 115 -0.31 14.60 10.75
C LEU A 115 0.12 15.34 9.48
N GLY A 116 1.02 14.75 8.68
CA GLY A 116 1.43 15.30 7.39
C GLY A 116 0.25 15.46 6.43
N TYR A 117 -0.62 14.46 6.33
CA TYR A 117 -1.86 14.54 5.55
C TYR A 117 -2.78 15.66 6.04
N PHE A 118 -2.99 15.76 7.36
CA PHE A 118 -3.81 16.80 7.96
C PHE A 118 -3.27 18.21 7.70
N MET A 119 -1.94 18.40 7.76
CA MET A 119 -1.32 19.68 7.42
C MET A 119 -1.50 20.02 5.93
N LEU A 120 -1.37 19.04 5.04
CA LEU A 120 -1.60 19.24 3.61
C LEU A 120 -3.07 19.54 3.29
N ASP A 121 -4.02 19.02 4.07
CA ASP A 121 -5.44 19.32 3.89
C ASP A 121 -5.80 20.73 4.41
N ARG A 122 -5.13 21.17 5.49
CA ARG A 122 -5.28 22.52 6.07
C ARG A 122 -4.73 23.61 5.17
N VAL A 123 -3.64 23.35 4.46
CA VAL A 123 -3.12 24.27 3.45
C VAL A 123 -4.00 24.10 2.22
N ASN A 124 -5.07 24.90 2.13
CA ASN A 124 -5.83 25.06 0.90
C ASN A 124 -4.86 25.64 -0.13
N VAL A 125 -4.15 24.80 -0.87
CA VAL A 125 -3.26 25.22 -1.96
C VAL A 125 -4.17 25.96 -2.93
N PRO A 126 -4.10 27.30 -2.99
CA PRO A 126 -4.94 28.05 -3.90
C PRO A 126 -4.64 27.49 -5.28
N GLY A 127 -5.69 27.08 -5.99
CA GLY A 127 -5.60 26.68 -7.37
C GLY A 127 -4.71 27.68 -8.09
N ARG A 128 -3.70 27.14 -8.78
CA ARG A 128 -2.79 27.88 -9.63
C ARG A 128 -3.59 28.93 -10.40
N LEU A 129 -3.26 30.21 -10.23
CA LEU A 129 -3.74 31.27 -11.12
C LEU A 129 -3.43 30.82 -12.55
N GLU A 130 -4.49 30.61 -13.32
CA GLU A 130 -4.40 30.50 -14.77
C GLU A 130 -3.86 31.85 -15.26
N LEU A 131 -2.60 31.85 -15.70
CA LEU A 131 -2.00 32.89 -16.53
C LEU A 131 -1.86 32.33 -17.95
#